data_AF-A0A941LQA7-F1
#
_entry.id   AF-A0A941LQA7-F1
#
_cell.length_a   1.000
_cell.length_b   1.000
_cell.length_c   1.000
_cell.angle_alpha   90.00
_cell.angle_beta   90.00
_cell.angle_gamma   90.00
#
_symmetry.space_group_name_H-M   'P 1'
#
loop_
_entity.id
_entity.type
_entity.pdbx_description
1 polymer ?
#
loop_
_entity_poly.entity_id
_entity_poly.type
_entity_poly.pdbx_seq_one_letter_code
_entity_poly.pdbx_strand_id
1 'polypeptide(L)' 'MIALTESIALLAADLSLQHGLAMADAIVYATGRDQEAEVVTGDADLKGLPGVMYIV' A
#
# COMPACT_ATOMS: atom_id res chain seq x y z
N MET A 1 -8.31 13.35 3.40
CA MET A 1 -8.07 12.67 2.11
C MET A 1 -6.64 12.96 1.70
N ILE A 2 -5.88 11.94 1.29
CA ILE A 2 -4.51 12.11 0.79
C ILE A 2 -4.58 12.13 -0.74
N ALA A 3 -3.85 13.06 -1.37
CA ALA A 3 -3.80 13.14 -2.82
C ALA A 3 -2.83 12.08 -3.37
N LEU A 4 -3.19 11.44 -4.48
CA LEU A 4 -2.26 10.59 -5.23
C LEU A 4 -1.26 11.49 -5.97
N THR A 5 -0.13 11.76 -5.32
CA THR A 5 0.99 12.50 -5.93
C THR A 5 1.77 11.61 -6.89
N GLU A 6 2.62 12.22 -7.72
CA GLU A 6 3.53 11.47 -8.58
C GLU A 6 4.48 10.57 -7.77
N SER A 7 4.93 11.02 -6.58
CA SER A 7 5.78 10.21 -5.70
C SER A 7 5.07 8.95 -5.21
N ILE A 8 3.81 9.07 -4.76
CA ILE A 8 3.00 7.93 -4.32
C ILE A 8 2.70 7.01 -5.51
N ALA A 9 2.42 7.56 -6.69
CA ALA A 9 2.14 6.76 -7.89
C ALA A 9 3.35 5.94 -8.35
N LEU A 10 4.55 6.53 -8.35
CA LEU A 10 5.80 5.83 -8.68
C LEU A 10 6.12 4.77 -7.63
N LEU A 11 6.00 5.09 -6.35
CA LEU A 11 6.19 4.12 -5.26
C LEU A 11 5.19 2.96 -5.35
N ALA A 12 3.93 3.24 -5.69
CA ALA A 12 2.92 2.20 -5.90
C ALA A 12 3.28 1.27 -7.06
N ALA A 13 3.80 1.81 -8.17
CA ALA A 13 4.26 0.99 -9.28
C ALA A 13 5.40 0.04 -8.86
N ASP A 14 6.38 0.54 -8.13
CA ASP A 14 7.49 -0.27 -7.60
C ASP A 14 7.00 -1.35 -6.63
N LEU A 15 6.12 -1.00 -5.69
CA LEU A 15 5.57 -1.95 -4.71
C LEU A 15 4.64 -2.99 -5.35
N SER A 16 3.89 -2.60 -6.39
CA SER A 16 3.08 -3.54 -7.19
C SER A 16 3.96 -4.62 -7.82
N LEU A 17 5.07 -4.23 -8.45
CA LEU A 17 6.02 -5.18 -9.04
C LEU A 17 6.74 -6.01 -7.97
N GLN A 18 7.16 -5.39 -6.87
CA GLN A 18 7.89 -6.05 -5.80
C GLN A 18 7.07 -7.12 -5.08
N HIS A 19 5.78 -6.85 -4.84
CA HIS A 19 4.91 -7.71 -4.04
C HIS A 19 3.83 -8.43 -4.86
N GLY A 20 3.75 -8.17 -6.16
CA GLY A 20 2.70 -8.72 -7.03
C GLY A 20 1.30 -8.17 -6.74
N LEU A 21 1.21 -6.98 -6.14
CA LEU A 21 -0.07 -6.38 -5.75
C LEU A 21 -0.82 -5.81 -6.96
N ALA A 22 -2.15 -5.88 -6.94
CA ALA A 22 -2.96 -5.13 -7.88
C ALA A 22 -2.75 -3.62 -7.68
N MET A 23 -3.00 -2.84 -8.75
CA MET A 23 -2.72 -1.40 -8.75
C MET A 23 -3.37 -0.66 -7.57
N ALA A 24 -4.61 -0.99 -7.21
CA ALA A 24 -5.32 -0.33 -6.11
C ALA A 24 -4.67 -0.61 -4.75
N ASP A 25 -4.33 -1.87 -4.48
CA ASP A 25 -3.69 -2.28 -3.22
C ASP A 25 -2.30 -1.66 -3.08
N ALA A 26 -1.56 -1.60 -4.19
CA ALA A 26 -0.27 -0.95 -4.23
C ALA A 26 -0.37 0.56 -3.97
N ILE A 27 -1.40 1.25 -4.50
CA ILE A 27 -1.64 2.68 -4.22
C ILE A 27 -1.95 2.91 -2.74
N VAL A 28 -2.83 2.10 -2.16
CA VAL A 28 -3.19 2.20 -0.73
C VAL A 28 -1.95 1.94 0.13
N TYR A 29 -1.19 0.89 -0.17
CA TYR A 29 0.01 0.54 0.57
C TYR A 29 1.10 1.60 0.44
N ALA A 30 1.38 2.09 -0.78
CA ALA A 30 2.32 3.17 -1.02
C ALA A 30 1.94 4.45 -0.27
N THR A 31 0.64 4.79 -0.23
CA THR A 31 0.15 5.94 0.53
C THR A 31 0.41 5.77 2.03
N GLY A 32 0.15 4.59 2.60
CA GLY A 32 0.47 4.30 4.00
C GLY A 32 1.97 4.43 4.29
N ARG A 33 2.81 3.90 3.41
CA ARG A 33 4.28 3.99 3.53
C ARG A 33 4.78 5.43 3.45
N ASP A 34 4.27 6.23 2.51
CA ASP A 34 4.65 7.65 2.32
C ASP A 34 4.22 8.54 3.50
N GLN A 35 3.07 8.23 4.12
CA GLN A 35 2.54 8.96 5.26
C GLN A 35 2.99 8.40 6.63
N GLU A 36 3.91 7.42 6.62
CA GLU A 36 4.35 6.69 7.83
C GLU A 36 3.19 6.14 8.67
N ALA A 37 2.10 5.73 8.00
CA ALA A 37 0.87 5.27 8.60
C ALA A 37 0.70 3.75 8.44
N GLU A 38 0.03 3.15 9.42
CA GLU A 38 -0.35 1.74 9.34
C GLU A 38 -1.59 1.57 8.43
N VAL A 39 -1.54 0.60 7.52
CA VAL A 39 -2.68 0.22 6.68
C VAL A 39 -3.48 -0.86 7.39
N VAL A 40 -4.69 -0.52 7.81
CA VAL A 40 -5.63 -1.48 8.40
C VAL A 40 -6.50 -2.05 7.29
N THR A 41 -6.46 -3.38 7.10
CA THR A 41 -7.19 -4.02 6.00
C THR A 41 -7.59 -5.46 6.34
N GLY A 42 -8.70 -5.92 5.75
CA GLY A 42 -9.08 -7.34 5.74
C GLY A 42 -8.65 -8.08 4.47
N ASP A 43 -7.93 -7.41 3.57
CA ASP A 43 -7.42 -8.00 2.35
C ASP A 43 -6.16 -8.83 2.61
N ALA A 44 -6.21 -10.10 2.21
CA ALA A 44 -5.14 -11.05 2.45
C ALA A 44 -3.90 -10.79 1.58
N ASP A 45 -4.04 -10.09 0.45
CA ASP A 45 -2.92 -9.81 -0.45
C ASP A 45 -1.89 -8.85 0.19
N LEU A 46 -2.32 -8.04 1.16
CA LEU A 46 -1.47 -7.14 1.94
C LEU A 46 -0.95 -7.77 3.24
N LYS A 47 -1.39 -8.99 3.58
CA LYS A 47 -1.10 -9.62 4.86
C LYS A 47 0.39 -9.90 5.03
N GLY A 48 0.94 -9.44 6.15
CA GLY A 48 2.34 -9.66 6.51
C GLY A 48 3.33 -8.67 5.88
N LEU A 49 2.83 -7.68 5.12
CA LEU A 49 3.66 -6.58 4.65
C LEU A 49 3.99 -5.61 5.81
N PRO A 50 5.19 -5.00 5.83
CA PRO A 50 5.56 -4.03 6.86
C PRO A 50 4.59 -2.85 6.95
N GLY A 51 4.11 -2.54 8.16
CA GLY A 51 3.16 -1.44 8.37
C GLY A 51 1.73 -1.77 7.93
N VAL A 52 1.38 -3.05 7.81
CA VAL A 52 -0.01 -3.50 7.60
C VAL A 52 -0.52 -4.19 8.86
N MET A 53 -1.65 -3.72 9.38
CA MET A 53 -2.45 -4.43 10.39
C MET A 53 -3.60 -5.16 9.70
N TYR A 54 -3.41 -6.46 9.53
CA TYR A 54 -4.43 -7.33 8.95
C TYR A 54 -5.49 -7.69 10.00
N ILE A 55 -6.77 -7.46 9.68
CA ILE A 55 -7.91 -7.79 10.53
C ILE A 55 -8.83 -8.81 9.86
N VAL A 56 -9.44 -9.69 10.66
CA VAL A 56 -10.34 -10.78 10.22
C VAL A 56 -11.68 -10.67 10.91
#